data_AF-A0A353M8N8-F1
#
_entry.id   AF-A0A353M8N8-F1
#
_cell.length_a   1.000
_cell.length_b   1.000
_cell.length_c   1.000
_cell.angle_alpha   90.00
_cell.angle_beta   90.00
_cell.angle_gamma   90.00
#
_symmetry.space_group_name_H-M   'P 1'
#
loop_
_entity.id
_entity.type
_entity.pdbx_description
1 polymer ?
#
loop_
_entity_poly.entity_id
_entity_poly.type
_entity_poly.pdbx_seq_one_letter_code
_entity_poly.pdbx_strand_id
1 'polypeptide(L)' 'MAKCKERPRYHVLSVRVSDEERETLEKISREANKNVSDLMREVFAVMVTARQAA' A
#
# COMPACT_ATOMS: atom_id res chain seq x y z
N MET A 1 15.47 -5.03 -23.33
CA MET A 1 14.40 -5.69 -22.55
C MET A 1 15.02 -6.14 -21.24
N ALA A 2 14.59 -5.56 -20.10
CA ALA A 2 15.19 -5.84 -18.80
C ALA A 2 14.93 -7.31 -18.40
N LYS A 3 15.99 -8.01 -17.96
CA LYS A 3 15.93 -9.40 -17.51
C LYS A 3 14.93 -9.54 -16.35
N CYS A 4 13.92 -10.40 -16.50
CA CYS A 4 13.04 -10.79 -15.40
C CYS A 4 13.88 -11.38 -14.27
N LYS A 5 13.89 -10.69 -13.12
CA LYS A 5 14.62 -11.14 -11.94
C LYS A 5 13.76 -12.22 -11.27
N GLU A 6 14.26 -13.46 -11.24
CA GLU A 6 13.55 -14.66 -10.73
C GLU A 6 12.98 -14.51 -9.31
N ARG A 7 13.51 -13.59 -8.50
CA ARG A 7 13.00 -13.28 -7.17
C ARG A 7 12.89 -11.77 -6.99
N PRO A 8 11.73 -11.16 -7.25
CA PRO A 8 11.54 -9.74 -7.00
C PRO A 8 11.69 -9.46 -5.51
N ARG A 9 12.47 -8.43 -5.15
CA ARG A 9 12.64 -8.03 -3.74
C ARG A 9 11.31 -7.60 -3.11
N TYR A 10 10.39 -7.07 -3.92
CA TYR A 10 9.05 -6.63 -3.52
C TYR A 10 8.07 -6.88 -4.66
N HIS A 11 6.86 -7.34 -4.34
CA HIS A 11 5.75 -7.31 -5.28
C HIS A 11 5.20 -5.88 -5.35
N VAL A 12 5.00 -5.36 -6.57
CA VAL A 12 4.40 -4.03 -6.79
C VAL A 12 2.93 -4.23 -7.11
N LEU A 13 2.07 -3.55 -6.37
CA LEU A 13 0.63 -3.52 -6.61
C LEU A 13 0.27 -2.17 -7.20
N SER A 14 -0.40 -2.18 -8.35
CA SER A 14 -0.99 -0.98 -8.95
C SER A 14 -2.49 -1.00 -8.69
N VAL A 15 -3.00 0.01 -8.01
CA VAL A 15 -4.44 0.14 -7.70
C VAL A 15 -5.00 1.37 -8.40
N ARG A 16 -6.28 1.30 -8.80
CA ARG A 16 -7.04 2.46 -9.27
C ARG A 16 -7.91 2.94 -8.14
N VAL A 17 -7.86 4.23 -7.89
CA VAL A 17 -8.65 4.94 -6.87
C VAL A 17 -9.20 6.20 -7.50
N SER A 18 -10.28 6.74 -6.93
CA SER A 18 -10.78 8.06 -7.29
C SER A 18 -9.80 9.17 -6.87
N ASP A 19 -9.98 10.36 -7.42
CA ASP A 19 -9.16 11.52 -7.08
C ASP A 19 -9.33 11.91 -5.59
N GLU A 20 -10.55 11.80 -5.05
CA GLU A 20 -10.87 12.09 -3.65
C GLU A 20 -10.18 11.11 -2.68
N GLU A 21 -10.18 9.81 -3.01
CA GLU A 21 -9.48 8.78 -2.23
C GLU A 21 -7.97 9.01 -2.26
N ARG A 22 -7.42 9.41 -3.41
CA ARG A 22 -6.01 9.73 -3.56
C ARG A 22 -5.62 10.93 -2.69
N GLU A 23 -6.38 12.02 -2.73
CA GLU A 23 -6.10 13.22 -1.94
C GLU A 23 -6.12 12.90 -0.44
N THR A 24 -7.11 12.12 -0.01
CA THR A 24 -7.22 11.64 1.36
C THR A 24 -5.99 10.83 1.76
N LEU A 25 -5.54 9.91 0.90
CA LEU A 25 -4.37 9.08 1.14
C LEU A 25 -3.07 9.92 1.24
N GLU A 26 -2.92 10.92 0.37
CA GLU A 26 -1.78 11.85 0.41
C GLU A 26 -1.79 12.70 1.70
N LYS A 27 -2.96 13.16 2.13
CA LYS A 27 -3.11 13.92 3.39
C LYS A 27 -2.69 13.07 4.60
N ILE A 28 -3.21 11.85 4.72
CA ILE A 28 -2.87 10.94 5.81
C ILE A 28 -1.38 10.59 5.80
N SER A 29 -0.81 10.33 4.61
CA SER A 29 0.63 10.07 4.44
C SER A 29 1.49 11.22 5.00
N ARG A 30 1.09 12.48 4.75
CA ARG A 30 1.77 13.67 5.28
C ARG A 30 1.63 13.80 6.79
N GLU A 31 0.41 13.65 7.30
CA GLU A 31 0.12 13.76 8.75
C GLU A 31 0.85 12.68 9.56
N ALA A 32 0.93 11.46 9.03
CA ALA A 32 1.63 10.34 9.65
C ALA A 32 3.15 10.38 9.46
N ASN A 33 3.67 11.29 8.62
CA ASN A 33 5.08 11.34 8.20
C ASN A 33 5.60 9.99 7.68
N LYS A 34 4.77 9.32 6.87
CA LYS A 34 5.06 8.01 6.25
C LYS A 34 4.77 8.08 4.77
N ASN A 35 5.54 7.34 3.96
CA ASN A 35 5.18 7.19 2.56
C ASN A 35 3.92 6.31 2.40
N VAL A 36 3.24 6.47 1.27
CA VAL A 36 1.99 5.74 0.96
C VAL A 36 2.17 4.22 1.01
N SER A 37 3.34 3.70 0.61
CA SER A 37 3.59 2.25 0.59
C SER A 37 3.67 1.66 2.01
N ASP A 38 4.34 2.35 2.93
CA ASP A 38 4.44 1.93 4.32
C ASP A 38 3.08 2.02 5.03
N LEU A 39 2.35 3.12 4.80
CA LEU A 39 0.99 3.29 5.31
C LEU A 39 0.07 2.15 4.83
N MET A 40 0.09 1.85 3.53
CA MET A 40 -0.74 0.78 2.98
C MET A 40 -0.35 -0.59 3.50
N ARG A 41 0.94 -0.88 3.72
CA ARG A 41 1.38 -2.15 4.32
C ARG A 41 0.83 -2.33 5.74
N GLU A 42 0.82 -1.27 6.54
CA GLU A 42 0.23 -1.30 7.89
C GLU A 42 -1.28 -1.56 7.82
N VAL A 43 -2.00 -0.86 6.94
CA VAL A 43 -3.44 -1.08 6.72
C VAL A 43 -3.72 -2.51 6.27
N PHE A 44 -2.94 -3.05 5.33
CA PHE A 44 -3.06 -4.44 4.88
C PHE A 44 -2.85 -5.42 6.03
N ALA A 45 -1.83 -5.22 6.87
CA ALA A 45 -1.57 -6.08 8.01
C ALA A 45 -2.75 -6.09 9.00
N VAL A 46 -3.31 -4.92 9.31
CA VAL A 46 -4.49 -4.81 10.20
C VAL A 46 -5.71 -5.48 9.59
N MET A 47 -6.02 -5.20 8.32
CA MET A 47 -7.21 -5.72 7.63
C MET A 47 -7.17 -7.24 7.44
N VAL A 48 -6.00 -7.80 7.09
CA VAL A 48 -5.82 -9.24 6.94
C VAL A 48 -5.92 -9.94 8.29
N THR A 49 -5.32 -9.37 9.34
CA THR A 49 -5.38 -9.95 10.70
C THR A 49 -6.80 -9.90 11.27
N ALA A 50 -7.51 -8.79 11.09
CA ALA A 50 -8.90 -8.65 11.52
C ALA A 50 -9.83 -9.67 10.84
N ARG A 51 -9.55 -10.03 9.58
CA ARG A 51 -10.33 -11.00 8.81
C ARG A 51 -10.03 -12.46 9.16
N GLN A 52 -8.88 -12.76 9.77
CA GLN A 52 -8.52 -14.11 10.21
C GLN A 52 -9.02 -14.44 11.62
N ALA A 53 -9.40 -13.43 12.40
CA ALA A 53 -9.92 -13.58 13.76
C ALA A 53 -11.46 -13.66 13.84
N ALA A 54 -12.15 -13.53 12.70
CA ALA A 54 -13.61 -13.60 12.56
C ALA A 54 -14.01 -14.87 11.79
#